data_AF-A0A971WR90-F1
#
_entry.id   AF-A0A971WR90-F1
#
_cell.length_a   1.000
_cell.length_b   1.000
_cell.length_c   1.000
_cell.angle_alpha   90.00
_cell.angle_beta   90.00
_cell.angle_gamma   90.00
#
_symmetry.space_group_name_H-M   'P 1'
#
loop_
_entity.id
_entity.type
_entity.pdbx_description
1 polymer ?
#
loop_
_entity_poly.entity_id
_entity_poly.type
_entity_poly.pdbx_seq_one_letter_code
_entity_poly.pdbx_strand_id
1 'polypeptide(L)'
;MVYATDNLWYAAAAHGAWNYMQGTIFGQNVSGNNLGGSLLKFDIVGKNQLILGGAFGPEASLVTIVILIVASIMYLYYWKKKQENGVLNI
;
A
#
# COMPACT_ATOMS: atom_id res chain seq x y z
N MET A 1 -8.29 6.61 -5.20
CA MET A 1 -9.47 5.99 -4.54
C MET A 1 -10.45 7.05 -4.07
N VAL A 2 -10.05 7.95 -3.15
CA VAL A 2 -10.95 9.01 -2.61
C VAL A 2 -11.59 9.89 -3.70
N TYR A 3 -10.80 10.34 -4.69
CA TYR A 3 -11.30 11.19 -5.79
C TYR A 3 -12.41 10.57 -6.67
N ALA A 4 -12.64 9.26 -6.63
CA ALA A 4 -13.72 8.65 -7.41
C ALA A 4 -14.89 8.15 -6.58
N THR A 5 -14.72 7.99 -5.26
CA THR A 5 -15.77 7.47 -4.36
C THR A 5 -16.32 8.52 -3.40
N ASP A 6 -15.71 9.72 -3.34
CA ASP A 6 -15.98 10.79 -2.36
C ASP A 6 -16.08 10.28 -0.91
N ASN A 7 -15.39 9.17 -0.65
CA ASN A 7 -15.53 8.44 0.60
C ASN A 7 -14.16 7.99 1.09
N LEU A 8 -13.73 8.62 2.18
CA LEU A 8 -12.46 8.38 2.86
C LEU A 8 -12.38 6.99 3.49
N TRP A 9 -13.52 6.40 3.85
CA TRP A 9 -13.57 5.09 4.51
C TRP A 9 -12.97 3.98 3.68
N TYR A 10 -13.09 4.03 2.34
CA TYR A 10 -12.44 3.04 1.48
C TYR A 10 -10.92 3.10 1.55
N ALA A 11 -10.35 4.31 1.58
CA ALA A 11 -8.91 4.49 1.73
C ALA A 11 -8.45 4.03 3.13
N ALA A 12 -9.21 4.38 4.18
CA ALA A 12 -8.92 3.97 5.55
C ALA A 12 -8.99 2.45 5.73
N ALA A 13 -10.01 1.79 5.17
CA ALA A 13 -10.17 0.35 5.25
C ALA A 13 -9.08 -0.40 4.46
N ALA A 14 -8.75 0.06 3.25
CA ALA A 14 -7.66 -0.51 2.47
C ALA A 14 -6.30 -0.35 3.18
N HIS A 15 -6.04 0.82 3.76
CA HIS A 15 -4.82 1.08 4.51
C HIS A 15 -4.75 0.25 5.79
N GLY A 16 -5.85 0.13 6.53
CA GLY A 16 -5.96 -0.75 7.70
C GLY A 16 -5.74 -2.23 7.35
N ALA A 17 -6.30 -2.69 6.23
CA ALA A 17 -6.08 -4.05 5.74
C ALA A 17 -4.60 -4.31 5.39
N TRP A 18 -3.93 -3.32 4.77
CA TRP A 18 -2.50 -3.40 4.49
C TRP A 18 -1.66 -3.55 5.76
N ASN A 19 -1.90 -2.69 6.77
CA ASN A 19 -1.21 -2.74 8.05
C ASN A 19 -1.46 -4.08 8.77
N TYR A 20 -2.67 -4.60 8.70
CA TYR A 20 -3.00 -5.91 9.27
C TYR A 20 -2.25 -7.05 8.58
N MET A 21 -2.19 -7.07 7.25
CA MET A 21 -1.42 -8.09 6.53
C MET A 21 0.07 -8.00 6.86
N GLN A 22 0.64 -6.79 6.83
CA GLN A 22 2.07 -6.57 7.07
C GLN A 22 2.50 -6.98 8.48
N GLY A 23 1.76 -6.55 9.50
CA GLY A 23 2.05 -6.85 10.89
C GLY A 23 1.64 -8.26 11.30
N THR A 24 0.36 -8.58 11.16
CA THR A 24 -0.24 -9.80 11.74
C THR A 24 0.03 -11.04 10.90
N ILE A 25 0.08 -10.91 9.56
CA ILE A 25 0.33 -12.06 8.70
C ILE A 25 1.83 -12.24 8.47
N PHE A 26 2.55 -11.19 8.07
CA PHE A 26 3.95 -11.30 7.64
C PHE A 26 4.99 -10.97 8.73
N GLY A 27 4.56 -10.46 9.89
CA GLY A 27 5.45 -10.15 11.02
C GLY A 27 6.43 -9.02 10.75
N GLN A 28 6.12 -8.16 9.79
CA GLN A 28 6.95 -7.00 9.46
C GLN A 28 6.58 -5.80 10.32
N ASN A 29 7.53 -4.89 10.52
CA ASN A 29 7.25 -3.63 11.19
C ASN A 29 6.22 -2.83 10.39
N VAL A 30 5.20 -2.30 11.07
CA VAL A 30 4.20 -1.39 10.48
C VAL A 30 4.54 0.01 10.92
N SER A 31 4.91 0.86 9.98
CA SER A 31 5.38 2.24 10.24
C SER A 31 6.42 2.33 11.37
N GLY A 32 7.33 1.36 11.46
CA GLY A 32 8.38 1.30 12.49
C GLY A 32 8.02 0.59 13.80
N ASN A 33 6.75 0.20 13.98
CA ASN A 33 6.32 -0.54 15.16
C ASN A 33 6.33 -2.04 14.91
N ASN A 34 6.98 -2.79 15.82
CA ASN A 34 6.93 -4.24 15.81
C ASN A 34 5.71 -4.70 16.62
N LEU A 35 4.77 -5.39 15.96
CA LEU A 35 3.53 -5.85 16.58
C LEU A 35 3.68 -7.15 17.39
N GLY A 36 4.90 -7.72 17.46
CA GLY A 36 5.28 -8.81 18.35
C GLY A 36 4.74 -10.21 18.01
N GLY A 37 3.53 -10.30 17.44
CA GLY A 37 2.90 -11.56 17.03
C GLY A 37 2.55 -11.60 15.55
N SER A 38 2.98 -12.65 14.84
CA SER A 38 2.63 -12.88 13.44
C SER A 38 2.39 -14.34 13.11
N LEU A 39 1.57 -14.58 12.08
CA LEU A 39 1.26 -15.91 11.56
C LEU A 39 2.43 -16.52 10.78
N LEU A 40 3.11 -15.69 9.98
CA LEU A 40 4.32 -16.03 9.25
C LEU A 40 5.40 -15.03 9.65
N LYS A 41 6.62 -15.51 9.85
CA LYS A 41 7.77 -14.66 10.18
C LYS A 41 8.74 -14.67 9.02
N PHE A 42 8.82 -13.55 8.30
CA PHE A 42 9.80 -13.34 7.25
C PHE A 42 10.93 -12.46 7.78
N ASP A 43 12.12 -13.01 7.94
CA ASP A 43 13.28 -12.19 8.31
C ASP A 43 13.87 -11.54 7.06
N ILE A 44 14.09 -10.22 7.12
CA ILE A 44 14.71 -9.47 6.05
C ILE A 44 16.22 -9.73 6.09
N VAL A 45 16.73 -10.53 5.13
CA VAL A 45 18.14 -10.99 5.11
C VAL A 45 19.11 -10.05 4.38
N GLY A 46 18.74 -8.78 4.15
CA GLY A 46 19.51 -7.84 3.32
C GLY A 46 19.97 -6.59 4.07
N LYS A 47 21.18 -6.09 3.74
CA LYS A 47 21.74 -4.85 4.31
C LYS A 47 21.21 -3.56 3.65
N ASN A 48 20.57 -3.66 2.48
CA ASN A 48 20.19 -2.48 1.71
C ASN A 48 18.85 -1.89 2.21
N GLN A 49 18.95 -0.99 3.19
CA GLN A 49 17.81 -0.38 3.86
C GLN A 49 16.89 0.39 2.90
N LEU A 50 17.42 0.93 1.79
CA LEU A 50 16.63 1.66 0.79
C LEU A 50 15.62 0.76 0.06
N ILE A 51 16.05 -0.47 -0.25
CA ILE A 51 15.22 -1.44 -0.98
C ILE A 51 14.27 -2.16 -0.03
N LEU A 52 14.62 -2.26 1.26
CA LEU A 52 13.90 -3.09 2.23
C LEU A 52 13.04 -2.24 3.19
N GLY A 53 13.20 -0.92 3.19
CA GLY A 53 12.47 0.02 4.05
C GLY A 53 13.01 0.14 5.48
N GLY A 54 14.11 -0.56 5.78
CA GLY A 54 14.85 -0.42 7.04
C GLY A 54 13.98 -0.63 8.28
N ALA A 55 14.18 0.19 9.32
CA ALA A 55 13.44 0.09 10.58
C ALA A 55 11.94 0.38 10.44
N PHE A 56 11.55 1.18 9.43
CA PHE A 56 10.16 1.54 9.14
C PHE A 56 9.33 0.35 8.62
N GLY A 57 10.00 -0.67 8.05
CA GLY A 57 9.37 -1.81 7.40
C GLY A 57 9.11 -1.58 5.91
N PRO A 58 8.46 -2.55 5.23
CA PRO A 58 8.32 -2.56 3.77
C PRO A 58 7.52 -1.37 3.21
N GLU A 59 6.73 -0.66 4.02
CA GLU A 59 6.08 0.60 3.62
C GLU A 59 7.06 1.64 3.08
N ALA A 60 8.23 1.77 3.70
CA ALA A 60 9.26 2.72 3.31
C ALA A 60 10.22 2.15 2.24
N SER A 61 9.96 0.94 1.75
CA SER A 61 10.79 0.35 0.72
C SER A 61 10.59 1.05 -0.62
N LEU A 62 11.69 1.19 -1.38
CA LEU A 62 11.64 1.68 -2.75
C LEU A 62 10.66 0.86 -3.61
N VAL A 63 10.57 -0.45 -3.37
CA VAL A 63 9.65 -1.35 -4.09
C VAL A 63 8.20 -0.94 -3.86
N THR A 64 7.78 -0.78 -2.60
CA THR A 64 6.41 -0.38 -2.27
C THR A 64 6.09 1.00 -2.84
N ILE A 65 7.02 1.96 -2.76
CA ILE A 65 6.85 3.30 -3.34
C ILE A 65 6.61 3.22 -4.85
N VAL A 66 7.45 2.47 -5.58
CA VAL A 66 7.31 2.33 -7.04
C VAL A 66 5.98 1.66 -7.40
N ILE A 67 5.59 0.60 -6.69
CA ILE A 67 4.31 -0.08 -6.92
C ILE A 67 3.13 0.88 -6.71
N LEU A 68 3.15 1.66 -5.62
CA LEU A 68 2.08 2.62 -5.33
C LEU A 68 2.00 3.74 -6.37
N ILE A 69 3.13 4.22 -6.89
CA ILE A 69 3.17 5.20 -7.98
C ILE A 69 2.55 4.61 -9.25
N VAL A 70 2.98 3.41 -9.66
CA VAL A 70 2.45 2.74 -10.86
C VAL A 70 0.95 2.49 -10.72
N ALA A 71 0.51 1.95 -9.58
CA ALA A 71 -0.91 1.70 -9.32
C ALA A 71 -1.73 2.99 -9.35
N SER A 72 -1.19 4.09 -8.80
CA SER A 72 -1.84 5.40 -8.84
C SER A 72 -1.97 5.95 -10.26
N ILE A 73 -0.92 5.85 -11.08
CA ILE A 73 -0.95 6.27 -12.48
C ILE A 73 -1.95 5.42 -13.28
N MET A 74 -1.94 4.10 -13.12
CA MET A 74 -2.88 3.20 -13.78
C MET A 74 -4.33 3.51 -13.39
N TYR A 75 -4.58 3.76 -12.10
CA TYR A 75 -5.89 4.15 -11.60
C TYR A 75 -6.38 5.46 -12.23
N LEU A 76 -5.52 6.49 -12.25
CA LEU A 76 -5.84 7.78 -12.86
C LEU A 76 -6.10 7.65 -14.37
N TYR A 77 -5.28 6.86 -15.07
CA TYR A 77 -5.46 6.59 -16.49
C TYR A 77 -6.79 5.88 -16.77
N TYR A 78 -7.12 4.84 -15.99
CA TYR A 78 -8.39 4.12 -16.13
C TYR A 78 -9.59 5.03 -15.82
N TRP A 79 -9.50 5.86 -14.78
CA TRP A 79 -10.54 6.81 -14.42
C TRP A 79 -10.78 7.85 -15.52
N LYS A 80 -9.70 8.43 -16.08
CA LYS A 80 -9.78 9.37 -17.20
C LYS A 80 -10.42 8.72 -18.43
N LYS A 81 -10.00 7.50 -18.79
CA LYS A 81 -10.57 6.75 -19.90
C LYS A 81 -12.07 6.44 -19.71
N LYS A 82 -12.51 6.20 -18.46
CA LYS A 82 -13.93 5.97 -18.15
C LYS A 82 -14.78 7.24 -18.35
N GLN A 83 -14.22 8.43 -18.10
CA GLN A 83 -14.86 9.71 -18.41
C GLN A 83 -14.93 9.96 -19.92
N GLU A 84 -13.83 9.73 -20.64
CA GLU A 84 -13.75 9.91 -22.10
C GLU A 84 -14.71 8.98 -22.87
N ASN A 85 -14.92 7.76 -22.36
CA ASN A 85 -15.85 6.77 -22.96
C ASN A 85 -17.34 7.02 -22.63
N GLY A 86 -17.70 8.13 -21.98
CA GLY A 86 -19.10 8.49 -21.69
C GLY A 86 -19.82 7.57 -20.68
N VAL A 87 -19.10 6.67 -20.00
CA VAL A 87 -19.67 5.73 -19.02
C VAL A 87 -19.91 6.42 -17.66
N LEU A 88 -19.35 7.60 -17.45
CA LEU A 88 -19.64 8.49 -16.33
C LEU A 88 -20.13 9.83 -16.89
N ASN A 89 -21.37 9.88 -17.37
CA ASN A 89 -22.13 11.13 -17.39
C ASN A 89 -22.66 11.33 -15.97
N ILE A 90 -21.92 12.11 -15.17
CA ILE A 90 -22.41 12.69 -13.91
C ILE A 90 -22.64 14.17 -14.18
#